data_AF-A0A971B4J6-F1
#
_entry.id   AF-A0A971B4J6-F1
#
_cell.length_a   1.000
_cell.length_b   1.000
_cell.length_c   1.000
_cell.angle_alpha   90.00
_cell.angle_beta   90.00
_cell.angle_gamma   90.00
#
_symmetry.space_group_name_H-M   'P 1'
#
loop_
_entity.id
_entity.type
_entity.pdbx_description
1 polymer ?
#
loop_
_entity_poly.entity_id
_entity_poly.type
_entity_poly.pdbx_seq_one_letter_code
_entity_poly.pdbx_strand_id
1 'polypeptide(L)' 'MNVTGLGDPDDEPMIDDMYGILCEARHERRVVTLPLDELELRKRDCNRQLVEDYSYWLHNWG' A
#
# COMPACT_ATOMS: atom_id res chain seq x y z
N MET A 1 4.57 6.21 14.82
CA MET A 1 4.22 6.15 13.38
C MET A 1 3.05 7.10 13.21
N ASN A 2 3.26 8.23 12.52
CA ASN A 2 2.25 9.27 12.36
C ASN A 2 1.82 9.26 10.89
N VAL A 3 0.53 9.09 10.62
CA VAL A 3 -0.01 9.09 9.26
C VAL A 3 -0.51 10.52 8.99
N THR A 4 0.07 11.20 8.01
CA THR A 4 -0.14 12.63 7.75
C THR A 4 -1.25 12.95 6.74
N GLY A 5 -2.00 11.96 6.26
CA GLY A 5 -3.12 12.12 5.33
C GLY A 5 -3.00 11.17 4.14
N LEU A 6 -4.09 11.04 3.38
CA LEU A 6 -4.11 10.45 2.04
C LEU A 6 -3.70 11.58 1.09
N GLY A 7 -2.49 11.55 0.54
CA GLY A 7 -2.02 12.59 -0.35
C GLY A 7 -2.73 12.57 -1.70
N ASP A 8 -2.60 13.68 -2.42
CA ASP A 8 -3.15 13.87 -3.77
C ASP A 8 -2.32 13.00 -4.75
N PRO A 9 -2.94 12.12 -5.57
CA PRO A 9 -2.21 11.22 -6.46
C PRO A 9 -1.31 11.93 -7.48
N ASP A 10 -1.65 13.17 -7.85
CA ASP A 10 -0.85 13.98 -8.78
C ASP A 10 0.44 14.55 -8.12
N ASP A 11 0.50 14.66 -6.80
CA ASP A 11 1.65 15.19 -6.05
C ASP A 11 2.48 14.08 -5.36
N GLU A 12 1.96 12.85 -5.26
CA GLU A 12 2.63 11.72 -4.63
C GLU A 12 2.93 10.58 -5.62
N PRO A 13 4.20 10.38 -6.03
CA PRO A 13 4.58 9.33 -6.99
C PRO A 13 4.41 7.89 -6.47
N MET A 14 3.85 7.74 -5.26
CA MET A 14 3.53 6.47 -4.62
C MET A 14 2.04 6.12 -4.71
N ILE A 15 1.21 6.94 -5.38
CA ILE A 15 -0.19 6.64 -5.64
C ILE A 15 -0.36 6.56 -7.16
N ASP A 16 -0.73 5.38 -7.64
CA ASP A 16 -0.96 5.08 -9.05
C ASP A 16 -2.47 5.00 -9.31
N ASP A 17 -2.96 5.65 -10.36
CA ASP A 17 -4.40 5.68 -10.68
C ASP A 17 -5.00 4.29 -11.00
N MET A 18 -4.16 3.31 -11.37
CA MET A 18 -4.60 1.96 -11.72
C MET A 18 -4.37 0.96 -10.57
N TYR A 19 -3.36 1.18 -9.74
CA TYR A 19 -2.91 0.25 -8.69
C TYR A 19 -3.03 0.80 -7.27
N GLY A 20 -3.49 2.04 -7.09
CA GLY A 20 -3.59 2.70 -5.81
C GLY A 20 -2.23 2.94 -5.16
N ILE A 21 -2.14 2.75 -3.85
CA ILE A 21 -0.92 3.00 -3.06
C ILE A 21 0.11 1.92 -3.40
N LEU A 22 1.27 2.36 -3.87
CA LEU A 22 2.45 1.55 -4.10
C LEU A 22 3.37 1.58 -2.87
N CYS A 23 4.00 0.45 -2.59
CA CYS A 23 4.94 0.30 -1.50
C CYS A 23 6.31 -0.16 -2.01
N GLU A 24 7.36 0.38 -1.40
CA GLU A 24 8.72 -0.15 -1.58
C GLU A 24 8.92 -1.35 -0.64
N ALA A 25 9.11 -2.53 -1.21
CA ALA A 25 9.55 -3.71 -0.48
C ALA A 25 10.97 -4.11 -0.85
N ARG A 26 11.61 -4.79 0.08
CA ARG A 26 12.93 -5.38 -0.13
C ARG A 26 12.80 -6.87 -0.33
N HIS A 27 13.02 -7.32 -1.56
CA HIS A 27 13.13 -8.73 -1.89
C HIS A 27 14.59 -9.10 -2.11
N GLU A 28 15.12 -9.95 -1.24
CA GLU A 28 16.55 -10.32 -1.16
C GLU A 28 17.49 -9.10 -1.02
N ARG A 29 18.01 -8.60 -2.16
CA ARG A 29 18.93 -7.47 -2.27
C ARG A 29 18.43 -6.36 -3.19
N ARG A 30 17.21 -6.50 -3.72
CA ARG A 30 16.59 -5.51 -4.60
C ARG A 30 15.46 -4.81 -3.85
N VAL A 31 15.38 -3.50 -4.05
CA VAL A 31 14.18 -2.75 -3.73
C VAL A 31 13.26 -2.90 -4.94
N VAL A 32 12.03 -3.32 -4.67
CA VAL A 32 10.97 -3.47 -5.65
C VAL A 32 9.79 -2.64 -5.21
N THR A 33 9.08 -2.07 -6.18
CA THR A 33 7.81 -1.39 -5.93
C THR A 33 6.69 -2.35 -6.28
N LEU A 34 5.72 -2.50 -5.40
CA LEU A 34 4.53 -3.31 -5.62
C LEU A 34 3.29 -2.61 -5.04
N PRO A 35 2.09 -2.94 -5.55
CA PRO A 35 0.84 -2.50 -4.95
C PRO A 35 0.72 -2.94 -3.49
N LEU A 36 0.15 -2.07 -2.65
CA LEU A 36 -0.06 -2.38 -1.24
C LEU A 36 -1.09 -3.51 -1.05
N ASP A 37 -2.05 -3.65 -1.96
CA ASP A 37 -3.05 -4.72 -1.90
C ASP A 37 -2.48 -6.12 -2.20
N GLU A 38 -1.37 -6.18 -2.93
CA GLU A 38 -0.62 -7.41 -3.20
C GLU A 38 0.35 -7.81 -2.07
N LEU A 39 0.43 -7.01 -0.99
CA LEU A 39 1.38 -7.27 0.09
C LEU A 39 0.91 -8.43 0.99
N GLU A 40 1.57 -9.58 0.87
CA GLU A 40 1.36 -10.70 1.80
C GLU A 40 1.97 -10.42 3.18
N LEU A 41 1.14 -9.97 4.12
CA LEU A 41 1.54 -9.75 5.50
C LEU A 41 1.53 -11.03 6.33
N ARG A 42 2.52 -11.15 7.24
CA ARG A 42 2.53 -12.23 8.21
C ARG A 42 1.31 -12.12 9.12
N LYS A 43 0.74 -13.26 9.55
CA LYS A 43 -0.46 -13.31 10.41
C LYS A 43 -0.39 -12.48 11.70
N ARG A 44 0.81 -12.17 12.20
CA ARG A 44 1.05 -11.42 13.44
C ARG A 44 1.49 -9.97 13.18
N ASP A 45 1.42 -9.51 11.94
CA ASP A 45 1.74 -8.13 11.62
C ASP A 45 0.63 -7.21 12.14
N CYS A 46 1.01 -6.21 12.92
CA CYS A 46 0.06 -5.26 13.50
C CYS A 46 -0.61 -4.39 12.42
N ASN A 47 0.02 -4.26 11.24
CA ASN A 47 -0.51 -3.47 10.14
C ASN A 47 -1.42 -4.27 9.21
N ARG A 48 -1.60 -5.58 9.46
CA ARG A 48 -2.40 -6.45 8.61
C ARG A 48 -3.82 -5.96 8.40
N GLN A 49 -4.48 -5.55 9.48
CA GLN A 49 -5.86 -5.05 9.38
C GLN A 49 -5.93 -3.76 8.56
N LEU A 50 -4.95 -2.86 8.70
CA LEU A 50 -4.91 -1.62 7.93
C LEU A 50 -4.74 -1.87 6.42
N VAL A 51 -3.91 -2.85 6.05
CA VAL A 51 -3.74 -3.24 4.65
C VAL A 51 -4.99 -3.93 4.10
N GLU A 52 -5.60 -4.84 4.86
CA GLU A 52 -6.86 -5.49 4.47
C GLU A 52 -8.01 -4.47 4.31
N ASP A 53 -8.13 -3.50 5.22
CA ASP A 53 -9.12 -2.42 5.14
C ASP A 53 -8.89 -1.53 3.91
N TYR A 54 -7.62 -1.23 3.60
CA TYR A 54 -7.25 -0.48 2.41
C TYR A 54 -7.58 -1.23 1.11
N SER A 55 -7.18 -2.51 1.01
CA SER A 55 -7.50 -3.35 -0.15
C SER A 55 -9.01 -3.45 -0.37
N TYR A 56 -9.77 -3.64 0.72
CA TYR A 56 -11.23 -3.69 0.63
C TYR A 56 -11.82 -2.37 0.11
N TRP A 57 -11.30 -1.23 0.57
CA TRP A 57 -11.73 0.07 0.05
C TRP A 57 -11.40 0.23 -1.43
N LEU A 58 -10.17 -0.07 -1.83
CA LEU A 58 -9.68 0.07 -3.21
C LEU A 58 -10.53 -0.75 -4.19
N HIS A 59 -10.82 -2.02 -3.87
CA HIS A 59 -11.60 -2.88 -4.78
C HIS A 59 -13.09 -2.51 -4.87
N ASN A 60 -13.63 -1.73 -3.94
CA ASN A 60 -15.06 -1.42 -3.91
C ASN A 60 -15.40 0.06 -4.21
N TRP A 61 -14.47 0.98 -3.97
CA TRP A 61 -14.67 2.42 -4.17
C TRP A 61 -13.48 3.15 -4.81
N GLY A 62 -12.35 2.47 -5.00
CA GLY A 62 -11.16 3.01 -5.65
C GLY A 62 -11.31 3.16 -7.16
#